data_AF-A0A843EQM9-F1
#
_entry.id   AF-A0A843EQM9-F1
#
_cell.length_a   1.000
_cell.length_b   1.000
_cell.length_c   1.000
_cell.angle_alpha   90.00
_cell.angle_beta   90.00
_cell.angle_gamma   90.00
#
_symmetry.space_group_name_H-M   'P 1'
#
loop_
_entity.id
_entity.type
_entity.pdbx_description
1 polymer ?
#
loop_
_entity_poly.entity_id
_entity_poly.type
_entity_poly.pdbx_seq_one_letter_code
_entity_poly.pdbx_strand_id
1 'polypeptide(L)'
;LKISTPLMRSIILFMSSSGCARMETLNLTIGDFVKATEDYHRSNDIYEVLRRLKNNQTVVPLFYLRRQKTNKYYYTCCSPEATTEIINYLLSEQRYLQPDSPLFKINDQEFLKRFRSINNQLGLGKVGHNIRFRSHMLRKFHASQLRESGLDMDTIDALQGRAKTEVRQSYFFDNPENIRESYIGHMDCLTINLDVNSIDIKSPEYVKLENENKSYQSQMDELNGKLNFIMQHIDEDIGLS
;
A
#
# COMPACT_ATOMS: atom_id res chain seq x y z
N LEU A 1 -0.24 14.94 11.99
CA LEU A 1 -0.80 14.89 10.61
C LEU A 1 -1.85 15.99 10.34
N LYS A 2 -2.64 16.45 11.33
CA LYS A 2 -3.71 17.46 11.14
C LYS A 2 -3.26 18.84 10.61
N ILE A 3 -1.99 19.20 10.79
CA ILE A 3 -1.40 20.47 10.30
C ILE A 3 -0.92 20.41 8.85
N SER A 4 -0.94 19.24 8.21
CA SER A 4 -0.41 19.02 6.86
C SER A 4 -1.53 18.97 5.83
N THR A 5 -1.27 19.46 4.62
CA THR A 5 -2.20 19.32 3.49
C THR A 5 -2.41 17.83 3.13
N PRO A 6 -3.52 17.44 2.48
CA PRO A 6 -3.75 16.05 2.07
C PRO A 6 -2.58 15.44 1.28
N LEU A 7 -2.00 16.22 0.36
CA LEU A 7 -0.78 15.87 -0.37
C LEU A 7 0.40 15.53 0.57
N MET A 8 0.70 16.40 1.54
CA MET A 8 1.82 16.17 2.46
C MET A 8 1.53 15.05 3.45
N ARG A 9 0.28 14.88 3.86
CA ARG A 9 -0.16 13.78 4.72
C ARG A 9 0.06 12.44 4.01
N SER A 10 -0.36 12.34 2.75
CA SER A 10 -0.12 11.17 1.89
C SER A 10 1.37 10.87 1.76
N ILE A 11 2.20 11.88 1.45
CA ILE A 11 3.66 11.74 1.33
C ILE A 11 4.29 11.25 2.63
N ILE A 12 3.93 11.85 3.77
CA ILE A 12 4.52 11.51 5.08
C ILE A 12 4.19 10.06 5.43
N LEU A 13 2.91 9.67 5.34
CA LEU A 13 2.45 8.30 5.61
C LEU A 13 3.09 7.28 4.68
N PHE A 14 3.17 7.61 3.38
CA PHE A 14 3.83 6.74 2.41
C PHE A 14 5.30 6.55 2.74
N MET A 15 6.05 7.63 3.00
CA MET A 15 7.49 7.53 3.29
C MET A 15 7.78 6.85 4.64
N SER A 16 6.94 7.06 5.66
CA SER A 16 7.10 6.39 6.96
C SER A 16 6.80 4.91 6.90
N SER A 17 5.86 4.49 6.04
CA SER A 17 5.42 3.09 5.95
C SER A 17 6.12 2.29 4.85
N SER A 18 6.73 2.93 3.84
CA SER A 18 7.50 2.23 2.79
C SER A 18 9.01 2.35 2.93
N GLY A 19 9.48 3.33 3.69
CA GLY A 19 10.91 3.63 3.76
C GLY A 19 11.50 4.10 2.41
N CYS A 20 10.68 4.48 1.42
CA CYS A 20 11.16 5.09 0.18
C CYS A 20 11.97 6.35 0.48
N ALA A 21 13.00 6.63 -0.33
CA ALA A 21 13.69 7.92 -0.21
C ALA A 21 12.99 8.97 -1.09
N ARG A 22 13.41 10.22 -0.89
CA ARG A 22 12.78 11.38 -1.53
C ARG A 22 12.68 11.24 -3.04
N MET A 23 13.76 10.87 -3.72
CA MET A 23 13.77 10.81 -5.18
C MET A 23 12.84 9.73 -5.72
N GLU A 24 12.81 8.55 -5.09
CA GLU A 24 11.83 7.52 -5.47
C GLU A 24 10.41 8.00 -5.23
N THR A 25 10.15 8.68 -4.11
CA THR A 25 8.82 9.22 -3.79
C THR A 25 8.35 10.26 -4.81
N LEU A 26 9.24 11.16 -5.25
CA LEU A 26 8.92 12.20 -6.24
C LEU A 26 8.75 11.66 -7.66
N ASN A 27 9.37 10.51 -7.96
CA ASN A 27 9.32 9.91 -9.29
C ASN A 27 8.22 8.85 -9.44
N LEU A 28 7.52 8.48 -8.36
CA LEU A 28 6.38 7.57 -8.42
C LEU A 28 5.28 8.15 -9.31
N THR A 29 4.71 7.30 -10.15
CA THR A 29 3.61 7.64 -11.03
C THR A 29 2.29 7.04 -10.55
N ILE A 30 1.18 7.51 -11.09
CA ILE A 30 -0.14 6.91 -10.82
C ILE A 30 -0.19 5.48 -11.37
N GLY A 31 0.46 5.20 -12.50
CA GLY A 31 0.59 3.87 -13.09
C GLY A 31 1.32 2.90 -12.15
N ASP A 32 2.39 3.35 -11.49
CA ASP A 32 3.09 2.54 -10.48
C ASP A 32 2.16 2.15 -9.32
N PHE A 33 1.30 3.08 -8.88
CA PHE A 33 0.32 2.83 -7.81
C PHE A 33 -0.80 1.86 -8.25
N VAL A 34 -1.34 2.05 -9.46
CA VAL A 34 -2.35 1.15 -10.03
C VAL A 34 -1.79 -0.26 -10.16
N LYS A 35 -0.55 -0.40 -10.66
CA LYS A 35 0.13 -1.69 -10.77
C LYS A 35 0.42 -2.30 -9.40
N ALA A 36 0.93 -1.52 -8.45
CA ALA A 36 1.22 -2.02 -7.10
C ALA A 36 -0.02 -2.53 -6.35
N THR A 37 -1.23 -2.16 -6.81
CA THR A 37 -2.50 -2.57 -6.22
C THR A 37 -3.26 -3.58 -7.08
N GLU A 38 -2.65 -4.14 -8.12
CA GLU A 38 -3.32 -4.99 -9.11
C GLU A 38 -4.00 -6.23 -8.51
N ASP A 39 -3.51 -6.76 -7.39
CA ASP A 39 -4.14 -7.89 -6.70
C ASP A 39 -5.54 -7.59 -6.14
N TYR A 40 -5.88 -6.31 -5.97
CA TYR A 40 -7.12 -5.86 -5.32
C TYR A 40 -8.16 -5.36 -6.33
N HIS A 41 -7.85 -5.34 -7.61
CA HIS A 41 -8.75 -4.87 -8.66
C HIS A 41 -8.52 -5.64 -9.97
N ARG A 42 -9.37 -5.41 -10.97
CA ARG A 42 -9.25 -6.03 -12.30
C ARG A 42 -9.45 -5.00 -13.40
N SER A 43 -9.08 -3.75 -13.15
CA SER A 43 -9.33 -2.64 -14.06
C SER A 43 -8.05 -1.84 -14.30
N ASN A 44 -7.92 -1.33 -15.52
CA ASN A 44 -6.88 -0.39 -15.89
C ASN A 44 -7.41 1.07 -15.89
N ASP A 45 -8.71 1.27 -15.65
CA ASP A 45 -9.29 2.60 -15.48
C ASP A 45 -8.96 3.15 -14.09
N ILE A 46 -8.21 4.26 -14.05
CA ILE A 46 -7.71 4.83 -12.79
C ILE A 46 -8.85 5.17 -11.83
N TYR A 47 -9.96 5.75 -12.32
CA TYR A 47 -11.06 6.16 -11.44
C TYR A 47 -11.88 4.97 -10.94
N GLU A 48 -12.02 3.91 -11.71
CA GLU A 48 -12.58 2.64 -11.26
C GLU A 48 -11.69 1.98 -10.19
N VAL A 49 -10.38 1.93 -10.43
CA VAL A 49 -9.40 1.42 -9.45
C VAL A 49 -9.52 2.18 -8.13
N LEU A 50 -9.47 3.51 -8.16
CA LEU A 50 -9.58 4.33 -6.95
C LEU A 50 -10.90 4.11 -6.21
N ARG A 51 -12.03 3.97 -6.93
CA ARG A 51 -13.34 3.69 -6.32
C ARG A 51 -13.41 2.32 -5.65
N ARG A 52 -12.83 1.29 -6.29
CA ARG A 52 -12.77 -0.07 -5.72
C ARG A 52 -11.90 -0.10 -4.47
N LEU A 53 -10.71 0.48 -4.54
CA LEU A 53 -9.77 0.50 -3.42
C LEU A 53 -10.27 1.33 -2.24
N LYS A 54 -11.02 2.42 -2.48
CA LYS A 54 -11.58 3.27 -1.41
C LYS A 54 -12.41 2.50 -0.38
N ASN A 55 -13.10 1.44 -0.81
CA ASN A 55 -13.96 0.64 0.06
C ASN A 55 -13.19 -0.51 0.75
N ASN A 56 -11.88 -0.62 0.52
CA ASN A 56 -11.04 -1.67 1.10
C ASN A 56 -9.94 -1.03 1.97
N GLN A 57 -10.08 -1.20 3.29
CA GLN A 57 -9.15 -0.63 4.27
C GLN A 57 -7.96 -1.55 4.58
N THR A 58 -7.82 -2.70 3.91
CA THR A 58 -6.73 -3.66 4.14
C THR A 58 -5.71 -3.68 3.00
N VAL A 59 -5.79 -2.74 2.06
CA VAL A 59 -4.93 -2.72 0.86
C VAL A 59 -3.49 -2.38 1.21
N VAL A 60 -2.62 -3.38 1.07
CA VAL A 60 -1.15 -3.26 1.14
C VAL A 60 -0.59 -3.38 -0.29
N PRO A 61 -0.20 -2.28 -0.93
CA PRO A 61 0.35 -2.31 -2.28
C PRO A 61 1.76 -2.91 -2.29
N LEU A 62 2.12 -3.58 -3.39
CA LEU A 62 3.45 -4.12 -3.63
C LEU A 62 4.11 -3.37 -4.79
N PHE A 63 4.93 -2.38 -4.45
CA PHE A 63 5.61 -1.54 -5.42
C PHE A 63 6.89 -2.20 -5.91
N TYR A 64 7.14 -2.13 -7.22
CA TYR A 64 8.41 -2.49 -7.84
C TYR A 64 9.12 -1.22 -8.33
N LEU A 65 10.15 -0.78 -7.60
CA LEU A 65 10.76 0.53 -7.78
C LEU A 65 12.24 0.44 -8.16
N ARG A 66 12.71 1.45 -8.90
CA ARG A 66 14.14 1.62 -9.20
C ARG A 66 14.79 2.59 -8.23
N ARG A 67 15.76 2.11 -7.45
CA ARG A 67 16.58 2.91 -6.52
C ARG A 67 17.45 3.88 -7.32
N GLN A 68 17.26 5.19 -7.13
CA GLN A 68 17.97 6.19 -7.95
C GLN A 68 19.48 6.22 -7.66
N LYS A 69 19.88 5.92 -6.42
CA LYS A 69 21.29 5.95 -6.00
C LYS A 69 22.13 4.81 -6.60
N THR A 70 21.53 3.63 -6.76
CA THR A 70 22.26 2.39 -7.10
C THR A 70 21.78 1.75 -8.40
N ASN A 71 20.71 2.30 -9.00
CA ASN A 71 20.03 1.77 -10.18
C ASN A 71 19.50 0.34 -10.03
N LYS A 72 19.39 -0.18 -8.79
CA LYS A 72 18.84 -1.50 -8.49
C LYS A 72 17.33 -1.43 -8.34
N TYR A 73 16.65 -2.43 -8.87
CA TYR A 73 15.23 -2.62 -8.61
C TYR A 73 15.02 -3.32 -7.26
N TYR A 74 13.92 -3.00 -6.61
CA TYR A 74 13.53 -3.59 -5.33
C TYR A 74 12.02 -3.52 -5.15
N TYR A 75 11.51 -4.41 -4.31
CA TYR A 75 10.13 -4.40 -3.89
C TYR A 75 9.96 -3.67 -2.56
N THR A 76 8.86 -2.98 -2.39
CA THR A 76 8.47 -2.36 -1.12
C THR A 76 6.96 -2.30 -0.99
N CYS A 77 6.47 -2.08 0.22
CA CYS A 77 5.05 -1.96 0.53
C CYS A 77 4.76 -0.61 1.20
N CYS A 78 3.49 -0.24 1.32
CA CYS A 78 3.07 0.80 2.26
C CYS A 78 1.83 0.35 3.03
N SER A 79 1.57 1.00 4.17
CA SER A 79 0.47 0.60 5.03
C SER A 79 -0.89 0.94 4.41
N PRO A 80 -1.99 0.24 4.78
CA PRO A 80 -3.32 0.57 4.31
C PRO A 80 -3.77 1.98 4.70
N GLU A 81 -3.24 2.50 5.81
CA GLU A 81 -3.38 3.90 6.20
C GLU A 81 -2.81 4.85 5.12
N ALA A 82 -1.59 4.58 4.65
CA ALA A 82 -0.98 5.36 3.58
C ALA A 82 -1.74 5.20 2.26
N THR A 83 -2.16 3.98 1.92
CA THR A 83 -2.97 3.71 0.72
C THR A 83 -4.28 4.49 0.71
N THR A 84 -5.01 4.45 1.83
CA THR A 84 -6.28 5.19 1.99
C THR A 84 -6.07 6.68 1.82
N GLU A 85 -5.01 7.23 2.41
CA GLU A 85 -4.70 8.64 2.29
C GLU A 85 -4.32 9.03 0.86
N ILE A 86 -3.53 8.20 0.15
CA ILE A 86 -3.21 8.40 -1.26
C ILE A 86 -4.48 8.44 -2.10
N ILE A 87 -5.40 7.50 -1.91
CA ILE A 87 -6.68 7.44 -2.64
C ILE A 87 -7.51 8.70 -2.38
N ASN A 88 -7.65 9.10 -1.11
CA ASN A 88 -8.39 10.31 -0.74
C ASN A 88 -7.79 11.57 -1.36
N TYR A 89 -6.46 11.67 -1.36
CA TYR A 89 -5.77 12.76 -2.03
C TYR A 89 -6.04 12.74 -3.54
N LEU A 90 -5.85 11.61 -4.24
CA LEU A 90 -6.07 11.49 -5.69
C LEU A 90 -7.51 11.82 -6.10
N LEU A 91 -8.49 11.34 -5.33
CA LEU A 91 -9.91 11.63 -5.59
C LEU A 91 -10.29 13.10 -5.30
N SER A 92 -9.52 13.81 -4.48
CA SER A 92 -9.71 15.23 -4.21
C SER A 92 -9.07 16.14 -5.25
N GLU A 93 -8.26 15.58 -6.16
CA GLU A 93 -7.55 16.39 -7.14
C GLU A 93 -8.45 16.84 -8.29
N GLN A 94 -8.25 18.09 -8.71
CA GLN A 94 -8.95 18.66 -9.86
C GLN A 94 -8.25 18.33 -11.20
N ARG A 95 -7.06 17.73 -11.18
CA ARG A 95 -6.35 17.36 -12.41
C ARG A 95 -6.92 16.07 -12.97
N TYR A 96 -6.85 15.93 -14.29
CA TYR A 96 -7.03 14.64 -14.94
C TYR A 96 -5.88 13.71 -14.57
N LEU A 97 -6.19 12.50 -14.12
CA LEU A 97 -5.22 11.48 -13.72
C LEU A 97 -4.82 10.64 -14.93
N GLN A 98 -3.52 10.56 -15.22
CA GLN A 98 -2.97 9.69 -16.26
C GLN A 98 -1.89 8.77 -15.67
N PRO A 99 -1.66 7.57 -16.26
CA PRO A 99 -0.71 6.60 -15.71
C PRO A 99 0.72 7.14 -15.53
N ASP A 100 1.19 7.98 -16.44
CA ASP A 100 2.52 8.60 -16.43
C ASP A 100 2.62 9.85 -15.53
N SER A 101 1.49 10.36 -15.05
CA SER A 101 1.46 11.51 -14.16
C SER A 101 2.09 11.17 -12.81
N PRO A 102 2.78 12.12 -12.16
CA PRO A 102 3.28 11.92 -10.81
C PRO A 102 2.15 11.53 -9.86
N LEU A 103 2.41 10.53 -9.02
CA LEU A 103 1.52 10.14 -7.94
C LEU A 103 1.31 11.35 -7.02
N PHE A 104 2.41 11.93 -6.54
CA PHE A 104 2.41 13.15 -5.74
C PHE A 104 2.77 14.35 -6.62
N LYS A 105 1.83 15.26 -6.88
CA LYS A 105 2.08 16.46 -7.69
C LYS A 105 2.77 17.52 -6.84
N ILE A 106 4.07 17.33 -6.70
CA ILE A 106 4.97 18.24 -5.99
C ILE A 106 6.36 18.16 -6.62
N ASN A 107 7.01 19.30 -6.79
CA ASN A 107 8.40 19.34 -7.22
C ASN A 107 9.36 19.30 -6.01
N ASP A 108 10.66 19.04 -6.26
CA ASP A 108 11.65 18.89 -5.19
C ASP A 108 11.81 20.13 -4.30
N GLN A 109 11.76 21.33 -4.89
CA GLN A 109 11.91 22.58 -4.13
C GLN A 109 10.73 22.80 -3.18
N GLU A 110 9.52 22.59 -3.69
CA GLU A 110 8.29 22.69 -2.93
C GLU A 110 8.22 21.63 -1.83
N PHE A 111 8.61 20.39 -2.14
CA PHE A 111 8.73 19.31 -1.17
C PHE A 111 9.61 19.71 0.02
N LEU A 112 10.82 20.21 -0.25
CA LEU A 112 11.73 20.68 0.80
C LEU A 112 11.14 21.85 1.59
N LYS A 113 10.47 22.80 0.91
CA LYS A 113 9.82 23.94 1.56
C LYS A 113 8.70 23.48 2.50
N ARG A 114 7.90 22.50 2.10
CA ARG A 114 6.81 21.95 2.93
C ARG A 114 7.34 21.23 4.17
N PHE A 115 8.39 20.43 4.06
CA PHE A 115 9.05 19.83 5.24
C PHE A 115 9.61 20.90 6.20
N ARG A 116 10.22 21.98 5.69
CA ARG A 116 10.66 23.11 6.53
C ARG A 116 9.48 23.79 7.22
N SER A 117 8.39 24.02 6.49
CA SER A 117 7.19 24.65 7.04
C SER A 117 6.61 23.81 8.19
N ILE A 118 6.49 22.49 8.01
CA ILE A 118 6.03 21.57 9.06
C ILE A 118 6.99 21.59 10.26
N ASN A 119 8.30 21.53 10.03
CA ASN A 119 9.29 21.60 11.10
C ASN A 119 9.17 22.87 11.93
N ASN A 120 8.94 24.01 11.27
CA ASN A 120 8.79 25.31 11.93
C ASN A 120 7.48 25.40 12.72
N GLN A 121 6.37 24.92 12.15
CA GLN A 121 5.08 24.85 12.85
C GLN A 121 5.15 23.97 14.10
N LEU A 122 5.94 22.89 14.04
CA LEU A 122 6.18 22.00 15.19
C LEU A 122 7.22 22.54 16.18
N GLY A 123 7.84 23.70 15.92
CA GLY A 123 8.83 24.29 16.83
C GLY A 123 10.11 23.45 17.02
N LEU A 124 10.42 22.52 16.12
CA LEU A 124 11.48 21.52 16.35
C LEU A 124 12.90 22.09 16.23
N GLY A 125 13.06 23.28 15.64
CA GLY A 125 14.35 23.92 15.45
C GLY A 125 15.25 23.19 14.46
N LYS A 126 16.57 23.31 14.67
CA LYS A 126 17.62 22.77 13.79
C LYS A 126 18.71 22.06 14.61
N VAL A 127 19.45 21.17 13.96
CA VAL A 127 20.70 20.60 14.44
C VAL A 127 21.76 20.87 13.39
N GLY A 128 22.74 21.72 13.74
CA GLY A 128 23.64 22.34 12.77
C GLY A 128 22.85 23.08 11.68
N HIS A 129 23.21 22.81 10.42
CA HIS A 129 22.54 23.43 9.26
C HIS A 129 21.18 22.79 8.90
N ASN A 130 20.80 21.70 9.57
CA ASN A 130 19.67 20.88 9.15
C ASN A 130 18.45 21.04 10.06
N ILE A 131 17.25 21.10 9.48
CA ILE A 131 16.00 20.98 10.24
C ILE A 131 15.87 19.57 10.85
N ARG A 132 15.18 19.45 11.99
CA ARG A 132 15.02 18.15 12.67
C ARG A 132 14.07 17.23 11.91
N PHE A 133 12.93 17.73 11.43
CA PHE A 133 11.96 16.96 10.66
C PHE A 133 12.29 16.99 9.15
N ARG A 134 12.80 15.88 8.63
CA ARG A 134 13.20 15.71 7.22
C ARG A 134 12.64 14.41 6.67
N SER A 135 12.48 14.33 5.36
CA SER A 135 12.07 13.09 4.67
C SER A 135 12.99 11.90 4.98
N HIS A 136 14.30 12.12 5.11
CA HIS A 136 15.23 11.06 5.52
C HIS A 136 14.96 10.50 6.93
N MET A 137 14.36 11.28 7.83
CA MET A 137 13.99 10.81 9.16
C MET A 137 12.84 9.81 9.10
N LEU A 138 11.89 9.98 8.18
CA LEU A 138 10.79 9.03 7.97
C LEU A 138 11.32 7.67 7.51
N ARG A 139 12.33 7.67 6.63
CA ARG A 139 13.02 6.44 6.22
C ARG A 139 13.82 5.79 7.34
N LYS A 140 14.40 6.57 8.26
CA LYS A 140 15.05 6.03 9.47
C LYS A 140 14.03 5.44 10.44
N PHE A 141 12.92 6.15 10.66
CA PHE A 141 11.78 5.68 11.45
C PHE A 141 11.28 4.33 10.96
N HIS A 142 11.02 4.19 9.65
CA HIS A 142 10.62 2.91 9.06
C HIS A 142 11.55 1.76 9.45
N ALA A 143 12.87 1.97 9.27
CA ALA A 143 13.86 0.94 9.59
C ALA A 143 14.00 0.69 11.10
N SER A 144 13.86 1.72 11.95
CA SER A 144 13.95 1.54 13.40
C SER A 144 12.76 0.78 13.95
N GLN A 145 11.54 1.15 13.54
CA GLN A 145 10.31 0.51 14.01
C GLN A 145 10.25 -0.97 13.62
N LEU A 146 10.54 -1.30 12.35
CA LEU A 146 10.55 -2.70 11.89
C LEU A 146 11.62 -3.54 12.59
N ARG A 147 12.79 -2.95 12.86
CA ARG A 147 13.84 -3.65 13.61
C ARG A 147 13.43 -3.90 15.05
N GLU A 148 12.72 -2.96 15.67
CA GLU A 148 12.21 -3.09 17.03
C GLU A 148 11.06 -4.10 17.14
N SER A 149 10.26 -4.28 16.09
CA SER A 149 9.25 -5.34 16.03
C SER A 149 9.84 -6.74 15.77
N GLY A 150 11.14 -6.84 15.51
CA GLY A 150 11.85 -8.10 15.32
C GLY A 150 12.10 -8.48 13.86
N LEU A 151 11.73 -7.65 12.90
CA LEU A 151 12.02 -7.91 11.49
C LEU A 151 13.52 -7.86 11.24
N ASP A 152 14.01 -8.86 10.48
CA ASP A 152 15.42 -8.98 10.22
C ASP A 152 15.95 -7.84 9.34
N MET A 153 17.23 -7.57 9.53
CA MET A 153 17.90 -6.44 8.93
C MET A 153 18.09 -6.60 7.41
N ASP A 154 18.14 -7.84 6.89
CA ASP A 154 18.14 -8.11 5.44
C ASP A 154 16.82 -7.68 4.81
N THR A 155 15.69 -8.07 5.39
CA THR A 155 14.37 -7.72 4.88
C THR A 155 14.14 -6.21 4.93
N ILE A 156 14.56 -5.53 5.99
CA ILE A 156 14.49 -4.07 6.09
C ILE A 156 15.34 -3.39 5.00
N ASP A 157 16.55 -3.89 4.76
CA ASP A 157 17.43 -3.34 3.73
C ASP A 157 16.85 -3.57 2.33
N ALA A 158 16.25 -4.74 2.06
CA ALA A 158 15.57 -5.06 0.82
C ALA A 158 14.35 -4.17 0.56
N LEU A 159 13.46 -4.02 1.56
CA LEU A 159 12.30 -3.11 1.52
C LEU A 159 12.70 -1.66 1.21
N GLN A 160 13.92 -1.27 1.57
CA GLN A 160 14.45 0.06 1.31
C GLN A 160 15.37 0.14 0.07
N GLY A 161 15.59 -0.97 -0.64
CA GLY A 161 16.49 -1.03 -1.79
C GLY A 161 17.94 -0.70 -1.45
N ARG A 162 18.38 -1.05 -0.24
CA ARG A 162 19.79 -0.95 0.19
C ARG A 162 20.49 -2.23 -0.23
N ALA A 163 21.65 -2.10 -0.88
CA ALA A 163 22.45 -3.26 -1.26
C ALA A 163 23.16 -3.83 -0.04
N LYS A 164 23.18 -5.17 0.09
CA LYS A 164 24.21 -5.85 0.88
C LYS A 164 25.44 -6.15 0.02
N THR A 165 26.59 -6.16 0.70
CA THR A 165 27.86 -6.72 0.25
C THR A 165 27.64 -8.16 -0.21
N GLU A 166 28.40 -8.57 -1.22
CA GLU A 166 28.29 -9.84 -1.94
C GLU A 166 28.04 -11.06 -1.03
N VAL A 167 27.28 -12.03 -1.56
CA VAL A 167 27.05 -13.38 -1.02
C VAL A 167 25.93 -13.51 0.03
N ARG A 168 24.67 -13.34 -0.41
CA ARG A 168 23.48 -14.17 -0.07
C ARG A 168 22.21 -13.41 -0.49
N GLN A 169 21.92 -13.40 -1.79
CA GLN A 169 20.53 -13.26 -2.22
C GLN A 169 19.92 -14.66 -2.08
N SER A 170 19.28 -14.91 -0.95
CA SER A 170 18.41 -16.08 -0.82
C SER A 170 17.12 -15.81 -1.59
N TYR A 171 16.55 -16.88 -2.13
CA TYR A 171 15.23 -17.00 -2.79
C TYR A 171 14.07 -16.19 -2.15
N PHE A 172 14.25 -15.68 -0.94
CA PHE A 172 13.30 -14.82 -0.22
C PHE A 172 13.10 -13.45 -0.90
N PHE A 173 14.14 -12.84 -1.45
CA PHE A 173 14.03 -11.54 -2.15
C PHE A 173 13.61 -11.65 -3.61
N ASP A 174 13.66 -12.86 -4.16
CA ASP A 174 13.21 -13.14 -5.52
C ASP A 174 11.68 -13.29 -5.59
N ASN A 175 11.03 -13.68 -4.49
CA ASN A 175 9.57 -13.73 -4.40
C ASN A 175 9.03 -12.48 -3.70
N PRO A 176 8.38 -11.55 -4.43
CA PRO A 176 7.85 -10.32 -3.85
C PRO A 176 6.71 -10.56 -2.84
N GLU A 177 6.05 -11.72 -2.89
CA GLU A 177 5.01 -12.08 -1.92
C GLU A 177 5.56 -12.30 -0.51
N ASN A 178 6.69 -12.97 -0.39
CA ASN A 178 7.35 -13.18 0.90
C ASN A 178 7.74 -11.85 1.57
N ILE A 179 8.16 -10.86 0.76
CA ILE A 179 8.47 -9.51 1.23
C ILE A 179 7.20 -8.85 1.78
N ARG A 180 6.07 -8.99 1.06
CA ARG A 180 4.78 -8.43 1.49
C ARG A 180 4.25 -9.09 2.76
N GLU A 181 4.29 -10.41 2.87
CA GLU A 181 3.86 -11.14 4.07
C GLU A 181 4.68 -10.75 5.30
N SER A 182 6.00 -10.72 5.15
CA SER A 182 6.92 -10.33 6.22
C SER A 182 6.69 -8.88 6.65
N TYR A 183 6.41 -7.99 5.70
CA TYR A 183 6.00 -6.62 5.98
C TYR A 183 4.69 -6.55 6.77
N ILE A 184 3.64 -7.26 6.31
CA ILE A 184 2.32 -7.28 6.96
C ILE A 184 2.43 -7.73 8.42
N GLY A 185 3.21 -8.78 8.70
CA GLY A 185 3.40 -9.30 10.06
C GLY A 185 4.05 -8.31 11.04
N HIS A 186 4.67 -7.24 10.56
CA HIS A 186 5.36 -6.23 11.38
C HIS A 186 4.81 -4.81 11.16
N MET A 187 3.76 -4.64 10.35
CA MET A 187 3.33 -3.34 9.87
C MET A 187 2.72 -2.46 10.96
N ASP A 188 2.15 -3.04 12.02
CA ASP A 188 1.46 -2.31 13.09
C ASP A 188 2.35 -1.22 13.72
N CYS A 189 3.67 -1.45 13.82
CA CYS A 189 4.61 -0.47 14.36
C CYS A 189 4.83 0.76 13.46
N LEU A 190 4.34 0.74 12.23
CA LEU A 190 4.46 1.80 11.23
C LEU A 190 3.20 2.66 11.07
N THR A 191 2.07 2.23 11.64
CA THR A 191 0.79 2.96 11.61
C THR A 191 0.87 4.19 12.52
N ILE A 192 0.51 5.36 12.00
CA ILE A 192 0.68 6.65 12.71
C ILE A 192 -0.64 7.20 13.26
N ASN A 193 -1.76 7.01 12.56
CA ASN A 193 -3.07 7.43 13.07
C ASN A 193 -3.62 6.39 14.07
N LEU A 194 -3.66 6.79 15.34
CA LEU A 194 -4.16 6.00 16.47
C LEU A 194 -5.63 5.58 16.35
N ASP A 195 -6.44 6.29 15.54
CA ASP A 195 -7.86 5.98 15.33
C ASP A 195 -8.08 4.74 14.43
N VAL A 196 -7.00 4.19 13.82
CA VAL A 196 -7.03 3.07 12.85
C VAL A 196 -6.53 1.75 13.47
N ASN A 197 -6.23 1.72 14.77
CA ASN A 197 -5.63 0.58 15.47
C ASN A 197 -6.55 -0.66 15.66
N SER A 198 -7.55 -0.87 14.81
CA SER A 198 -8.46 -2.03 14.89
C SER A 198 -8.86 -2.60 13.54
N ILE A 199 -7.94 -2.59 12.55
CA ILE A 199 -8.18 -3.29 11.29
C ILE A 199 -7.52 -4.67 11.38
N ASP A 200 -8.33 -5.73 11.37
CA ASP A 200 -7.85 -7.09 11.12
C ASP A 200 -7.38 -7.17 9.66
N ILE A 201 -6.10 -6.90 9.42
CA ILE A 201 -5.51 -6.88 8.07
C ILE A 201 -5.23 -8.33 7.66
N LYS A 202 -6.13 -8.89 6.87
CA LYS A 202 -5.97 -10.20 6.23
C LYS A 202 -5.04 -10.10 5.02
N SER A 203 -4.22 -11.13 4.78
CA SER A 203 -3.34 -11.18 3.62
C SER A 203 -4.13 -11.09 2.31
N PRO A 204 -3.56 -10.59 1.20
CA PRO A 204 -4.28 -10.45 -0.07
C PRO A 204 -4.73 -11.80 -0.62
N GLU A 205 -3.93 -12.84 -0.40
CA GLU A 205 -4.27 -14.22 -0.72
C GLU A 205 -5.48 -14.70 0.07
N TYR A 206 -5.55 -14.39 1.37
CA TYR A 206 -6.72 -14.68 2.20
C TYR A 206 -7.96 -13.93 1.71
N VAL A 207 -7.83 -12.64 1.37
CA VAL A 207 -8.95 -11.84 0.83
C VAL A 207 -9.42 -12.39 -0.52
N LYS A 208 -8.49 -12.83 -1.37
CA LYS A 208 -8.80 -13.48 -2.64
C LYS A 208 -9.53 -14.79 -2.42
N LEU A 209 -9.05 -15.64 -1.51
CA LEU A 209 -9.71 -16.89 -1.12
C LEU A 209 -11.12 -16.65 -0.56
N GLU A 210 -11.30 -15.61 0.26
CA GLU A 210 -12.58 -15.25 0.85
C GLU A 210 -13.59 -14.78 -0.22
N ASN A 211 -13.12 -13.99 -1.19
CA ASN A 211 -13.93 -13.56 -2.32
C ASN A 211 -14.29 -14.71 -3.26
N GLU A 212 -13.34 -15.63 -3.51
CA GLU A 212 -13.58 -16.86 -4.27
C GLU A 212 -14.59 -17.75 -3.56
N ASN A 213 -14.46 -17.97 -2.25
CA ASN A 213 -15.43 -18.71 -1.45
C ASN A 213 -16.83 -18.11 -1.48
N LYS A 214 -16.96 -16.77 -1.39
CA LYS A 214 -18.25 -16.09 -1.54
C LYS A 214 -18.85 -16.32 -2.93
N SER A 215 -18.02 -16.25 -3.97
CA SER A 215 -18.48 -16.54 -5.34
C SER A 215 -18.94 -17.99 -5.50
N TYR A 216 -18.21 -18.94 -4.92
CA TYR A 216 -18.59 -20.36 -4.93
C TYR A 216 -19.88 -20.60 -4.14
N GLN A 217 -20.07 -19.97 -2.99
CA GLN A 217 -21.32 -20.07 -2.22
C GLN A 217 -22.51 -19.56 -3.03
N SER A 218 -22.41 -18.39 -3.65
CA SER A 218 -23.49 -17.87 -4.50
C SER A 218 -23.82 -18.81 -5.66
N GLN A 219 -22.81 -19.44 -6.28
CA GLN A 219 -23.03 -20.43 -7.34
C GLN A 219 -23.71 -21.71 -6.82
N MET A 220 -23.33 -22.18 -5.64
CA MET A 220 -23.96 -23.34 -4.99
C MET A 220 -25.42 -23.05 -4.63
N ASP A 221 -25.73 -21.86 -4.14
CA ASP A 221 -27.09 -21.43 -3.82
C ASP A 221 -27.96 -21.37 -5.07
N GLU A 222 -27.43 -20.83 -6.18
CA GLU A 222 -28.13 -20.80 -7.47
C GLU A 222 -28.39 -22.22 -8.00
N LEU A 223 -27.39 -23.11 -7.90
CA LEU A 223 -27.51 -24.50 -8.35
C LEU A 223 -28.52 -25.29 -7.51
N ASN A 224 -28.50 -25.11 -6.19
CA ASN A 224 -29.47 -25.70 -5.27
C ASN A 224 -30.89 -25.19 -5.54
N GLY A 225 -31.04 -23.90 -5.86
CA GLY A 225 -32.33 -23.33 -6.28
C GLY A 225 -32.87 -24.01 -7.53
N LYS A 226 -32.01 -24.20 -8.55
CA LYS A 226 -32.39 -24.91 -9.79
C LYS A 226 -32.72 -26.39 -9.54
N LEU A 227 -31.96 -27.07 -8.69
CA LEU A 227 -32.23 -28.45 -8.30
C LEU A 227 -33.57 -28.60 -7.58
N ASN A 228 -33.87 -27.72 -6.62
CA ASN A 228 -35.14 -27.74 -5.91
C ASN A 228 -36.32 -27.46 -6.85
N PHE A 229 -36.16 -26.54 -7.80
CA PHE A 229 -37.16 -26.27 -8.82
C PHE A 229 -37.42 -27.51 -9.69
N ILE A 230 -36.36 -28.20 -10.14
CA ILE A 230 -36.47 -29.43 -10.92
C ILE A 230 -37.13 -30.55 -10.10
N MET A 231 -36.74 -30.73 -8.83
CA MET A 231 -37.34 -31.75 -7.96
C MET A 231 -38.84 -31.52 -7.74
N GLN A 232 -39.28 -30.27 -7.56
CA GLN A 232 -40.72 -29.96 -7.45
C GLN A 232 -41.49 -30.32 -8.71
N HIS A 233 -40.93 -30.09 -9.90
CA HIS A 233 -41.61 -30.41 -11.15
C HIS A 233 -41.56 -31.92 -11.48
N ILE A 234 -40.53 -32.64 -11.01
CA ILE A 234 -40.48 -34.10 -11.12
C ILE A 234 -41.51 -34.75 -10.17
N ASP A 235 -41.71 -34.22 -8.96
CA ASP A 235 -42.72 -34.73 -8.03
C ASP A 235 -44.16 -34.46 -8.53
N GLU A 236 -44.39 -33.36 -9.25
CA GLU A 236 -45.67 -33.07 -9.92
C GLU A 236 -45.94 -34.00 -11.11
N ASP A 237 -44.92 -34.38 -11.88
CA ASP A 237 -45.04 -35.29 -13.02
C ASP A 237 -45.17 -36.78 -12.59
N ILE A 238 -44.64 -37.16 -11.43
CA ILE A 238 -44.76 -38.53 -10.88
C ILE A 238 -46.05 -38.69 -10.04
N GLY A 239 -46.66 -37.58 -9.60
CA GLY A 239 -47.91 -37.52 -8.83
C GLY A 239 -49.22 -37.76 -9.61
N LEU A 240 -49.14 -38.17 -10.88
CA LEU A 240 -50.30 -38.62 -11.67
C LEU A 240 -50.39 -40.16 -11.67
N SER A 241 -50.95 -40.72 -10.59
CA SER A 241 -51.66 -42.01 -10.59
C SER A 241 -52.84 -41.98 -9.62
#